data_AF-A0A7C9EAV8-F1
#
_entry.id   AF-A0A7C9EAV8-F1
#
_cell.length_a   1.000
_cell.length_b   1.000
_cell.length_c   1.000
_cell.angle_alpha   90.00
_cell.angle_beta   90.00
_cell.angle_gamma   90.00
#
_symmetry.space_group_name_H-M   'P 1'
#
loop_
_entity.id
_entity.type
_entity.pdbx_description
1 polymer ?
#
loop_
_entity_poly.entity_id
_entity_poly.type
_entity_poly.pdbx_seq_one_letter_code
_entity_poly.pdbx_strand_id
1 'polypeptide(L)'
;AFKIINDLQSLIQYYCGPVVSCSDIVALAARDSVYLVGGPYYDIPLGRKDSLNFATVNATLANLPAPSSNTTTLLISLATKNFTATDVVALSGGHTIGRGHCISFTDRLYPTQDPTMDQTFANNLKEICPTRNTDNTTVL
;
A
#
# COMPACT_ATOMS: atom_id res chain seq x y z
N ALA A 1 -6.12 8.72 -6.52
CA ALA A 1 -5.04 7.98 -7.22
C ALA A 1 -5.35 7.74 -8.69
N PHE A 2 -6.36 6.92 -9.05
CA PHE A 2 -6.65 6.57 -10.45
C PHE A 2 -6.77 7.77 -11.42
N LYS A 3 -7.56 8.79 -11.06
CA LYS A 3 -7.69 10.01 -11.88
C LYS A 3 -6.33 10.68 -12.13
N ILE A 4 -5.48 10.78 -11.11
CA ILE A 4 -4.16 11.42 -11.21
C ILE A 4 -3.28 10.67 -12.23
N ILE A 5 -3.30 9.33 -12.22
CA ILE A 5 -2.55 8.54 -13.19
C ILE A 5 -3.05 8.80 -14.63
N ASN A 6 -4.37 8.86 -14.83
CA ASN A 6 -4.95 9.18 -16.15
C ASN A 6 -4.62 10.62 -16.60
N ASP A 7 -4.63 11.57 -15.68
CA ASP A 7 -4.26 12.96 -15.96
C ASP A 7 -2.78 13.06 -16.36
N LEU A 8 -1.88 12.37 -15.62
CA LEU A 8 -0.45 12.28 -15.95
C LEU A 8 -0.22 11.62 -17.31
N GLN A 9 -0.91 10.53 -17.58
CA GLN A 9 -0.85 9.85 -18.88
C GLN A 9 -1.26 10.80 -20.01
N SER A 10 -2.37 11.51 -19.86
CA SER A 10 -2.87 12.45 -20.87
C SER A 10 -1.87 13.58 -21.13
N LEU A 11 -1.27 14.12 -20.06
CA LEU A 11 -0.25 15.16 -20.16
C LEU A 11 1.01 14.67 -20.88
N ILE A 12 1.51 13.48 -20.51
CA ILE A 12 2.69 12.89 -21.15
C ILE A 12 2.43 12.59 -22.62
N GLN A 13 1.25 12.03 -22.95
CA GLN A 13 0.89 11.75 -24.34
C GLN A 13 0.79 13.03 -25.18
N TYR A 14 0.30 14.12 -24.61
CA TYR A 14 0.25 15.41 -25.29
C TYR A 14 1.65 15.91 -25.69
N TYR A 15 2.64 15.78 -24.82
CA TYR A 15 4.00 16.27 -25.08
C TYR A 15 4.90 15.28 -25.82
N CYS A 16 4.74 13.98 -25.58
CA CYS A 16 5.69 12.95 -26.00
C CYS A 16 5.08 11.90 -26.95
N GLY A 17 3.77 11.95 -27.19
CA GLY A 17 3.03 10.87 -27.85
C GLY A 17 2.86 9.63 -26.96
N PRO A 18 2.26 8.54 -27.48
CA PRO A 18 1.95 7.32 -26.73
C PRO A 18 3.18 6.40 -26.55
N VAL A 19 4.26 6.94 -25.98
CA VAL A 19 5.54 6.23 -25.81
C VAL A 19 5.81 5.74 -24.39
N VAL A 20 5.18 6.34 -23.39
CA VAL A 20 5.33 5.96 -21.97
C VAL A 20 4.15 5.10 -21.54
N SER A 21 4.42 3.93 -20.97
CA SER A 21 3.39 3.01 -20.47
C SER A 21 2.77 3.51 -19.17
N CYS A 22 1.51 3.15 -18.90
CA CYS A 22 0.87 3.39 -17.60
C CYS A 22 1.68 2.76 -16.45
N SER A 23 2.29 1.61 -16.72
CA SER A 23 3.11 0.86 -15.78
C SER A 23 4.34 1.64 -15.33
N ASP A 24 5.02 2.36 -16.24
CA ASP A 24 6.14 3.24 -15.88
C ASP A 24 5.67 4.56 -15.25
N ILE A 25 4.52 5.09 -15.68
CA ILE A 25 3.92 6.29 -15.06
C ILE A 25 3.63 6.02 -13.57
N VAL A 26 3.05 4.87 -13.23
CA VAL A 26 2.79 4.51 -11.83
C VAL A 26 4.09 4.38 -11.03
N ALA A 27 5.13 3.78 -11.61
CA ALA A 27 6.42 3.63 -10.94
C ALA A 27 7.10 4.98 -10.65
N LEU A 28 7.09 5.89 -11.63
CA LEU A 28 7.61 7.26 -11.48
C LEU A 28 6.78 8.07 -10.49
N ALA A 29 5.44 8.03 -10.60
CA ALA A 29 4.54 8.74 -9.71
C ALA A 29 4.70 8.28 -8.25
N ALA A 30 4.93 6.99 -8.01
CA ALA A 30 5.22 6.46 -6.68
C ALA A 30 6.53 7.04 -6.11
N ARG A 31 7.62 7.02 -6.91
CA ARG A 31 8.91 7.58 -6.50
C ARG A 31 8.81 9.08 -6.22
N ASP A 32 8.19 9.83 -7.11
CA ASP A 32 8.01 11.28 -6.97
C ASP A 32 7.12 11.60 -5.76
N SER A 33 6.10 10.79 -5.47
CA SER A 33 5.28 10.95 -4.26
C SER A 33 6.11 10.78 -2.99
N VAL A 34 7.00 9.78 -2.94
CA VAL A 34 7.92 9.56 -1.81
C VAL A 34 8.87 10.74 -1.65
N TYR A 35 9.48 11.21 -2.74
CA TYR A 35 10.41 12.33 -2.71
C TYR A 35 9.74 13.63 -2.24
N LEU A 36 8.54 13.94 -2.75
CA LEU A 36 7.81 15.17 -2.41
C LEU A 36 7.37 15.24 -0.95
N VAL A 37 7.23 14.11 -0.25
CA VAL A 37 6.95 14.07 1.19
C VAL A 37 8.22 14.00 2.05
N GLY A 38 9.40 14.23 1.47
CA GLY A 38 10.69 14.26 2.17
C GLY A 38 11.44 12.94 2.22
N GLY A 39 10.97 11.92 1.48
CA GLY A 39 11.67 10.65 1.32
C GLY A 39 12.86 10.72 0.35
N PRO A 40 13.58 9.59 0.18
CA PRO A 40 14.74 9.55 -0.70
C PRO A 40 14.37 9.68 -2.18
N TYR A 41 15.23 10.34 -2.94
CA TYR A 41 15.22 10.24 -4.40
C TYR A 41 16.05 9.03 -4.83
N TYR A 42 15.53 8.27 -5.78
CA TYR A 42 16.23 7.14 -6.39
C TYR A 42 15.78 6.97 -7.84
N ASP A 43 16.65 6.47 -8.70
CA ASP A 43 16.32 6.23 -10.10
C ASP A 43 15.43 4.99 -10.25
N ILE A 44 14.46 5.10 -11.17
CA ILE A 44 13.53 4.01 -11.49
C ILE A 44 13.94 3.41 -12.83
N PRO A 45 14.23 2.10 -12.91
CA PRO A 45 14.36 1.41 -14.19
C PRO A 45 13.05 1.51 -14.96
N LEU A 46 13.11 1.92 -16.23
CA LEU A 46 11.97 2.08 -17.13
C LEU A 46 11.93 0.97 -18.20
N GLY A 47 10.86 0.95 -19.00
CA GLY A 47 10.63 -0.01 -20.07
C GLY A 47 9.53 -1.03 -19.76
N ARG A 48 8.75 -0.83 -18.70
CA ARG A 48 7.58 -1.70 -18.43
C ARG A 48 6.54 -1.52 -19.53
N LYS A 49 5.76 -2.57 -19.79
CA LYS A 49 4.62 -2.55 -20.71
C LYS A 49 3.33 -2.83 -19.98
N ASP A 50 2.23 -2.27 -20.49
CA ASP A 50 0.91 -2.43 -19.90
C ASP A 50 0.34 -3.83 -20.19
N SER A 51 -0.23 -4.44 -19.15
CA SER A 51 -0.92 -5.73 -19.26
C SER A 51 -2.17 -5.61 -20.13
N LEU A 52 -2.42 -6.61 -20.97
CA LEU A 52 -3.67 -6.75 -21.75
C LEU A 52 -4.76 -7.50 -20.98
N ASN A 53 -4.43 -8.04 -19.80
CA ASN A 53 -5.32 -8.87 -19.00
C ASN A 53 -5.82 -8.12 -17.76
N PHE A 54 -7.09 -8.30 -17.44
CA PHE A 54 -7.68 -7.85 -16.18
C PHE A 54 -7.25 -8.75 -15.01
N ALA A 55 -7.03 -8.14 -13.85
CA ALA A 55 -6.84 -8.88 -12.62
C ALA A 55 -8.16 -9.53 -12.17
N THR A 56 -8.11 -10.79 -11.75
CA THR A 56 -9.26 -11.47 -11.14
C THR A 56 -9.26 -11.29 -9.63
N VAL A 57 -10.42 -11.46 -8.99
CA VAL A 57 -10.53 -11.45 -7.52
C VAL A 57 -9.61 -12.51 -6.91
N ASN A 58 -9.59 -13.72 -7.49
CA ASN A 58 -8.75 -14.81 -7.00
C ASN A 58 -7.25 -14.48 -7.10
N ALA A 59 -6.82 -13.90 -8.23
CA ALA A 59 -5.43 -13.46 -8.38
C ALA A 59 -5.07 -12.37 -7.36
N THR A 60 -6.01 -11.46 -7.07
CA THR A 60 -5.81 -10.39 -6.08
C THR A 60 -5.65 -10.97 -4.67
N LEU A 61 -6.59 -11.81 -4.24
CA LEU A 61 -6.57 -12.43 -2.91
C LEU A 61 -5.36 -13.35 -2.70
N ALA A 62 -4.88 -14.01 -3.75
CA ALA A 62 -3.70 -14.86 -3.68
C ALA A 62 -2.38 -14.09 -3.57
N ASN A 63 -2.35 -12.81 -3.96
CA ASN A 63 -1.10 -12.04 -4.08
C ASN A 63 -1.03 -10.81 -3.16
N LEU A 64 -2.12 -10.43 -2.49
CA LEU A 64 -2.13 -9.32 -1.53
C LEU A 64 -2.26 -9.85 -0.10
N PRO A 65 -1.22 -9.72 0.74
CA PRO A 65 -1.32 -10.09 2.14
C PRO A 65 -2.34 -9.23 2.88
N ALA A 66 -3.14 -9.86 3.74
CA ALA A 66 -4.09 -9.17 4.60
C ALA A 66 -3.37 -8.45 5.76
N PRO A 67 -3.94 -7.35 6.31
CA PRO A 67 -3.36 -6.65 7.47
C PRO A 67 -3.27 -7.52 8.74
N SER A 68 -4.04 -8.62 8.81
CA SER A 68 -3.99 -9.60 9.90
C SER A 68 -2.91 -10.68 9.71
N SER A 69 -2.16 -10.66 8.61
CA SER A 69 -1.09 -11.63 8.36
C SER A 69 0.06 -11.43 9.33
N ASN A 70 0.56 -12.51 9.93
CA ASN A 70 1.77 -12.45 10.75
C ASN A 70 3.04 -12.39 9.87
N THR A 71 4.19 -12.12 10.50
CA THR A 71 5.49 -11.99 9.81
C THR A 71 5.84 -13.21 8.97
N THR A 72 5.59 -14.43 9.48
CA THR A 72 5.88 -15.68 8.74
C THR A 72 5.08 -15.76 7.45
N THR A 73 3.79 -15.45 7.50
CA THR A 73 2.92 -15.42 6.31
C THR A 73 3.37 -14.36 5.31
N LEU A 74 3.74 -13.16 5.78
CA LEU A 74 4.24 -12.09 4.93
C LEU A 74 5.53 -12.50 4.19
N LEU A 75 6.51 -13.06 4.92
CA LEU A 75 7.78 -13.50 4.35
C LEU A 75 7.59 -14.60 3.31
N ILE A 76 6.76 -15.62 3.59
CA ILE A 76 6.47 -16.70 2.64
C ILE A 76 5.79 -16.16 1.39
N SER A 77 4.78 -15.31 1.55
CA SER A 77 4.02 -14.75 0.42
C SER A 77 4.92 -13.90 -0.48
N LEU A 78 5.72 -12.99 0.09
CA LEU A 78 6.55 -12.05 -0.67
C LEU A 78 7.83 -12.72 -1.24
N ALA A 79 8.30 -13.80 -0.64
CA ALA A 79 9.38 -14.61 -1.23
C ALA A 79 9.01 -15.18 -2.61
N THR A 80 7.72 -15.40 -2.90
CA THR A 80 7.26 -15.81 -4.26
C THR A 80 7.50 -14.75 -5.33
N LYS A 81 7.82 -13.51 -4.91
CA LYS A 81 8.19 -12.37 -5.77
C LYS A 81 9.67 -12.03 -5.66
N ASN A 82 10.48 -12.94 -5.12
CA ASN A 82 11.91 -12.79 -4.88
C ASN A 82 12.27 -11.69 -3.86
N PHE A 83 11.36 -11.34 -2.96
CA PHE A 83 11.67 -10.43 -1.86
C PHE A 83 12.32 -11.17 -0.68
N THR A 84 13.35 -10.56 -0.11
CA THR A 84 14.02 -10.97 1.12
C THR A 84 13.32 -10.36 2.35
N ALA A 85 13.68 -10.82 3.55
CA ALA A 85 13.18 -10.22 4.79
C ALA A 85 13.51 -8.71 4.90
N THR A 86 14.69 -8.30 4.44
CA THR A 86 15.08 -6.89 4.37
C THR A 86 14.14 -6.09 3.49
N ASP A 87 13.76 -6.63 2.33
CA ASP A 87 12.81 -5.97 1.42
C ASP A 87 11.44 -5.81 2.07
N VAL A 88 10.93 -6.86 2.74
CA VAL A 88 9.63 -6.80 3.42
C VAL A 88 9.61 -5.73 4.52
N VAL A 89 10.67 -5.66 5.34
CA VAL A 89 10.79 -4.63 6.39
C VAL A 89 10.92 -3.23 5.79
N ALA A 90 11.77 -3.06 4.78
CA ALA A 90 11.97 -1.76 4.13
C ALA A 90 10.68 -1.26 3.45
N LEU A 91 9.97 -2.12 2.71
CA LEU A 91 8.72 -1.77 2.04
C LEU A 91 7.58 -1.50 3.03
N SER A 92 7.58 -2.17 4.19
CA SER A 92 6.61 -1.87 5.27
C SER A 92 6.76 -0.45 5.81
N GLY A 93 7.92 0.18 5.63
CA GLY A 93 8.14 1.61 5.90
C GLY A 93 7.23 2.54 5.11
N GLY A 94 6.60 2.07 4.01
CA GLY A 94 5.57 2.82 3.29
C GLY A 94 4.36 3.19 4.15
N HIS A 95 4.13 2.50 5.27
CA HIS A 95 3.11 2.87 6.27
C HIS A 95 3.46 4.12 7.08
N THR A 96 4.57 4.81 6.81
CA THR A 96 4.88 6.11 7.42
C THR A 96 3.99 7.26 6.93
N ILE A 97 3.20 7.04 5.87
CA ILE A 97 2.22 7.98 5.34
C ILE A 97 0.93 7.25 4.99
N GLY A 98 -0.18 7.97 4.95
CA GLY A 98 -1.47 7.46 4.46
C GLY A 98 -2.50 7.35 5.58
N ARG A 99 -3.50 6.49 5.35
CA ARG A 99 -4.65 6.31 6.23
C ARG A 99 -5.04 4.84 6.28
N GLY A 100 -5.47 4.38 7.45
CA GLY A 100 -5.99 3.03 7.69
C GLY A 100 -7.48 3.06 7.96
N HIS A 101 -8.22 2.11 7.40
CA HIS A 101 -9.64 1.91 7.72
C HIS A 101 -9.79 1.07 8.99
N CYS A 102 -10.75 1.40 9.86
CA CYS A 102 -10.96 0.69 11.13
C CYS A 102 -11.05 -0.83 10.95
N ILE A 103 -11.80 -1.30 9.93
CA ILE A 103 -11.97 -2.74 9.65
C ILE A 103 -10.66 -3.49 9.39
N SER A 104 -9.58 -2.79 9.05
CA SER A 104 -8.26 -3.40 8.82
C SER A 104 -7.58 -3.83 10.12
N PHE A 105 -8.01 -3.31 11.29
CA PHE A 105 -7.34 -3.54 12.57
C PHE A 105 -8.27 -3.65 13.79
N THR A 106 -9.58 -3.49 13.66
CA THR A 106 -10.52 -3.57 14.80
C THR A 106 -10.55 -4.93 15.50
N ASP A 107 -10.15 -6.01 14.81
CA ASP A 107 -9.95 -7.34 15.42
C ASP A 107 -8.81 -7.35 16.45
N ARG A 108 -7.91 -6.35 16.42
CA ARG A 108 -6.89 -6.13 17.45
C ARG A 108 -7.41 -5.29 18.64
N LEU A 109 -8.61 -4.72 18.55
CA LEU A 109 -9.20 -3.88 19.60
C LEU A 109 -10.33 -4.60 20.36
N TYR A 110 -11.06 -5.49 19.69
CA TYR A 110 -12.27 -6.11 20.20
C TYR A 110 -12.37 -7.61 19.87
N PRO A 111 -13.06 -8.42 20.72
CA PRO A 111 -13.59 -8.04 22.03
C PRO A 111 -12.48 -7.83 23.07
N THR A 112 -11.32 -8.43 22.82
CA THR A 112 -10.13 -8.31 23.64
C THR A 112 -9.07 -7.58 22.85
N GLN A 113 -8.43 -6.60 23.49
CA GLN A 113 -7.31 -5.88 22.89
C GLN A 113 -6.11 -6.82 22.71
N ASP A 114 -5.44 -6.70 21.58
CA ASP A 114 -4.18 -7.39 21.31
C ASP A 114 -3.13 -7.00 22.37
N PRO A 115 -2.53 -7.97 23.09
CA PRO A 115 -1.58 -7.69 24.17
C PRO A 115 -0.26 -7.05 23.68
N THR A 116 0.02 -7.09 22.38
CA THR A 116 1.21 -6.44 21.79
C THR A 116 0.99 -4.96 21.47
N MET A 117 -0.25 -4.47 21.53
CA MET A 117 -0.60 -3.08 21.26
C MET A 117 -0.47 -2.23 22.54
N ASP A 118 0.21 -1.09 22.42
CA ASP A 118 0.28 -0.11 23.51
C ASP A 118 -1.12 0.31 23.99
N GLN A 119 -1.31 0.39 25.31
CA GLN A 119 -2.62 0.62 25.90
C GLN A 119 -3.17 2.01 25.58
N THR A 120 -2.31 3.04 25.58
CA THR A 120 -2.71 4.41 25.27
C THR A 120 -3.09 4.53 23.80
N PHE A 121 -2.27 3.94 22.92
CA PHE A 121 -2.57 3.89 21.50
C PHE A 121 -3.89 3.16 21.20
N ALA A 122 -4.12 2.00 21.83
CA ALA A 122 -5.37 1.27 21.70
C ALA A 122 -6.59 2.09 22.17
N ASN A 123 -6.47 2.83 23.28
CA ASN A 123 -7.53 3.70 23.76
C ASN A 123 -7.85 4.82 22.76
N ASN A 124 -6.83 5.47 22.21
CA ASN A 124 -7.01 6.49 21.16
C ASN A 124 -7.69 5.91 19.91
N LEU A 125 -7.29 4.70 19.49
CA LEU A 125 -7.94 4.02 18.36
C LEU A 125 -9.39 3.64 18.65
N LYS A 126 -9.75 3.31 19.90
CA LYS A 126 -11.15 3.02 20.28
C LYS A 126 -12.03 4.26 20.24
N GLU A 127 -11.49 5.47 20.43
CA GLU A 127 -12.25 6.71 20.20
C GLU A 127 -12.59 6.91 18.72
N ILE A 128 -11.66 6.56 17.83
CA ILE A 128 -11.85 6.63 16.37
C ILE A 128 -12.73 5.47 15.86
N CYS A 129 -12.54 4.29 16.43
CA CYS A 129 -13.19 3.02 16.09
C CYS A 129 -13.92 2.44 17.31
N PRO A 130 -15.07 3.02 17.72
CA PRO A 130 -15.78 2.64 18.95
C PRO A 130 -16.40 1.25 18.93
N THR A 131 -16.56 0.65 17.75
CA THR A 131 -17.09 -0.70 17.57
C THR A 131 -16.30 -1.48 16.52
N ARG A 132 -16.44 -2.82 16.53
CA ARG A 132 -15.77 -3.69 15.55
C ARG A 132 -16.10 -3.35 14.10
N ASN A 133 -17.34 -2.90 13.85
CA ASN A 133 -17.89 -2.57 12.53
C ASN A 133 -17.89 -1.07 12.23
N THR A 134 -17.11 -0.25 12.95
CA THR A 134 -17.00 1.17 12.63
C THR A 134 -16.39 1.37 11.23
N ASP A 135 -17.00 2.22 10.42
CA ASP A 135 -16.57 2.60 9.06
C ASP A 135 -15.78 3.92 9.05
N ASN A 136 -14.84 4.06 9.98
CA ASN A 136 -14.01 5.25 10.13
C ASN A 136 -12.59 5.01 9.62
N THR A 137 -11.82 6.09 9.51
CA THR A 137 -10.44 6.09 9.04
C THR A 137 -9.55 6.91 9.97
N THR A 138 -8.36 6.38 10.28
CA THR A 138 -7.31 7.08 11.02
C THR A 138 -6.13 7.39 10.10
N VAL A 139 -5.39 8.45 10.39
CA VAL A 139 -4.06 8.64 9.81
C VAL A 139 -3.10 7.59 10.37
N LEU A 140 -2.14 7.16 9.56
CA LEU A 140 -1.02 6.32 9.99
C LEU A 140 0.02 7.15 10.74
#